data_AF-A0A369QSX7-F1
#
_entry.id   AF-A0A369QSX7-F1
#
_cell.length_a   1.000
_cell.length_b   1.000
_cell.length_c   1.000
_cell.angle_alpha   90.00
_cell.angle_beta   90.00
_cell.angle_gamma   90.00
#
_symmetry.space_group_name_H-M   'P 1'
#
loop_
_entity.id
_entity.type
_entity.pdbx_description
1 polymer ?
#
loop_
_entity_poly.entity_id
_entity_poly.type
_entity_poly.pdbx_seq_one_letter_code
_entity_poly.pdbx_strand_id
1 'polypeptide(L)'
;MNHADFLKEGYVSQIGYPPLRIDILNSIDGVMFLSAYENKQILKLNNIDINYISLQDLIANKKASGRSQDLTDLKQLHKLSKKNK
;
A
#
# COMPACT_ATOMS: atom_id res chain seq x y z
N MET A 1 13.61 15.83 -8.80
CA MET A 1 12.85 14.72 -9.40
C MET A 1 12.63 15.05 -10.86
N ASN A 2 13.08 14.18 -11.76
CA ASN A 2 12.81 14.25 -13.19
C ASN A 2 11.87 13.08 -13.59
N HIS A 3 11.38 13.07 -14.83
CA HIS A 3 10.45 12.04 -15.31
C HIS A 3 11.02 10.62 -15.20
N ALA A 4 12.31 10.43 -15.46
CA ALA A 4 12.94 9.11 -15.47
C ALA A 4 12.99 8.46 -14.08
N ASP A 5 13.01 9.26 -13.00
CA ASP A 5 13.00 8.77 -11.62
C ASP A 5 11.76 7.92 -11.30
N PHE A 6 10.64 8.13 -12.00
CA PHE A 6 9.38 7.39 -11.79
C PHE A 6 9.28 6.11 -12.62
N LEU A 7 10.08 5.99 -13.68
CA LEU A 7 10.01 4.86 -14.62
C LEU A 7 10.87 3.67 -14.21
N LYS A 8 11.82 3.86 -13.30
CA LYS A 8 12.73 2.80 -12.85
C LYS A 8 12.06 1.94 -11.79
N GLU A 9 11.69 0.71 -12.11
CA GLU A 9 11.07 -0.23 -11.16
C GLU A 9 11.83 -0.35 -9.83
N GLY A 10 11.10 -0.42 -8.72
CA GLY A 10 11.64 -0.51 -7.37
C GLY A 10 12.20 0.81 -6.82
N TYR A 11 12.10 1.91 -7.56
CA TYR A 11 12.61 3.20 -7.13
C TYR A 11 11.62 3.91 -6.21
N VAL A 12 12.13 4.47 -5.11
CA VAL A 12 11.34 5.19 -4.11
C VAL A 12 11.73 6.66 -4.14
N SER A 13 10.73 7.51 -4.41
CA SER A 13 10.86 8.96 -4.48
C SER A 13 10.30 9.59 -3.21
N GLN A 14 11.11 10.36 -2.49
CA GLN A 14 10.71 10.99 -1.23
C GLN A 14 10.46 12.49 -1.40
N ILE A 15 9.38 12.99 -0.78
CA ILE A 15 9.09 14.42 -0.66
C ILE A 15 9.03 14.80 0.82
N GLY A 16 9.74 15.85 1.20
CA GLY A 16 9.74 16.39 2.57
C GLY A 16 10.63 15.62 3.55
N TYR A 17 10.44 15.90 4.84
CA TYR A 17 11.19 15.33 5.96
C TYR A 17 10.25 15.11 7.16
N PRO A 18 10.50 14.13 8.05
CA PRO A 18 9.70 13.92 9.25
C PRO A 18 9.34 15.21 10.03
N PRO A 19 8.10 15.30 10.56
CA PRO A 19 7.02 14.32 10.48
C PRO A 19 6.23 14.35 9.15
N LEU A 20 6.46 15.34 8.29
CA LEU A 20 5.75 15.57 7.04
C LEU A 20 6.55 15.02 5.85
N ARG A 21 6.63 13.69 5.76
CA ARG A 21 7.28 12.97 4.66
C ARG A 21 6.26 12.16 3.86
N ILE A 22 6.39 12.19 2.55
CA ILE A 22 5.64 11.36 1.60
C ILE A 22 6.63 10.51 0.81
N ASP A 23 6.43 9.20 0.82
CA ASP A 23 7.19 8.24 0.02
C ASP A 23 6.33 7.76 -1.16
N ILE A 24 6.84 7.91 -2.37
CA ILE A 24 6.20 7.50 -3.62
C ILE A 24 6.94 6.26 -4.12
N LEU A 25 6.25 5.12 -4.12
CA LEU A 25 6.76 3.84 -4.60
C LEU A 25 6.09 3.54 -5.95
N ASN A 26 6.87 3.13 -6.95
CA ASN A 26 6.32 2.73 -8.24
C ASN A 26 6.04 1.22 -8.36
N SER A 27 6.50 0.44 -7.39
CA SER A 27 6.18 -0.97 -7.23
C SER A 27 6.08 -1.31 -5.75
N ILE A 28 5.28 -2.32 -5.44
CA ILE A 28 5.15 -2.88 -4.09
C ILE A 28 5.29 -4.40 -4.18
N ASP A 29 5.82 -5.03 -3.13
CA ASP A 29 6.05 -6.47 -3.12
C ASP A 29 4.75 -7.26 -3.17
N GLY A 30 4.71 -8.35 -3.94
CA GLY A 30 3.62 -9.33 -3.92
C GLY A 30 2.28 -8.86 -4.50
N VAL A 31 2.18 -7.65 -5.05
CA VAL A 31 0.94 -7.09 -5.62
C VAL A 31 1.22 -6.30 -6.90
N MET A 32 0.53 -6.66 -7.98
CA MET A 32 0.61 -5.93 -9.26
C MET A 32 -0.32 -4.71 -9.26
N PHE A 33 0.14 -3.59 -9.81
CA PHE A 33 -0.62 -2.33 -9.84
C PHE A 33 -1.99 -2.48 -10.50
N LEU A 34 -2.07 -3.10 -11.68
CA LEU A 34 -3.34 -3.25 -12.40
C LEU A 34 -4.39 -3.99 -11.56
N SER A 35 -4.02 -5.12 -10.97
CA SER A 35 -4.91 -5.89 -10.09
C SER A 35 -5.31 -5.11 -8.83
N ALA A 36 -4.37 -4.42 -8.19
CA ALA A 36 -4.67 -3.60 -7.03
C ALA A 36 -5.57 -2.40 -7.36
N TYR A 37 -5.40 -1.81 -8.54
CA TYR A 37 -6.19 -0.68 -9.01
C TYR A 37 -7.62 -1.09 -9.37
N GLU A 38 -7.82 -2.31 -9.89
CA GLU A 38 -9.13 -2.91 -10.10
C GLU A 38 -9.81 -3.22 -8.76
N ASN A 39 -9.08 -3.79 -7.80
CA ASN A 39 -9.59 -4.20 -6.49
C ASN A 39 -9.65 -3.08 -5.44
N LYS A 40 -9.26 -1.84 -5.81
CA LYS A 40 -9.13 -0.73 -4.88
C LYS A 40 -10.42 -0.46 -4.13
N GLN A 41 -10.26 -0.04 -2.88
CA GLN A 41 -11.34 0.47 -2.06
C GLN A 41 -11.28 2.00 -2.09
N ILE A 42 -12.45 2.63 -2.07
CA ILE A 42 -12.59 4.09 -2.14
C ILE A 42 -13.19 4.57 -0.82
N LEU A 43 -12.42 5.39 -0.09
CA LEU A 43 -12.89 6.09 1.10
C LEU A 43 -13.25 7.52 0.68
N LYS A 44 -14.50 7.92 0.87
CA LYS A 44 -14.91 9.31 0.72
C LYS A 44 -14.60 10.06 2.00
N LEU A 45 -13.66 11.00 1.94
CA LEU A 45 -13.35 11.91 3.04
C LEU A 45 -13.62 13.33 2.58
N ASN A 46 -14.62 13.98 3.20
CA ASN A 46 -15.16 15.26 2.73
C ASN A 46 -15.61 15.15 1.26
N ASN A 47 -14.96 15.90 0.36
CA ASN A 47 -15.23 15.91 -1.07
C ASN A 47 -14.11 15.24 -1.88
N ILE A 48 -13.30 14.39 -1.24
CA ILE A 48 -12.15 13.72 -1.85
C ILE A 48 -12.34 12.21 -1.78
N ASP A 49 -12.22 11.56 -2.94
CA ASP A 49 -12.18 10.11 -3.05
C ASP A 49 -10.75 9.62 -2.85
N ILE A 50 -10.51 8.88 -1.77
CA ILE A 50 -9.20 8.33 -1.40
C ILE A 50 -9.16 6.85 -1.79
N ASN A 51 -8.31 6.52 -2.73
CA ASN A 51 -8.10 5.14 -3.19
C ASN A 51 -7.04 4.44 -2.32
N TYR A 52 -7.34 3.23 -1.87
CA TYR A 52 -6.40 2.36 -1.17
C TYR A 52 -6.57 0.91 -1.61
N ILE A 53 -5.52 0.11 -1.47
CA ILE A 53 -5.54 -1.31 -1.88
C ILE A 53 -6.51 -2.12 -1.01
N SER A 54 -7.04 -3.22 -1.57
CA SER A 54 -7.95 -4.08 -0.82
C SER A 54 -7.27 -4.72 0.40
N LEU A 55 -8.07 -5.21 1.35
CA LEU A 55 -7.55 -5.94 2.50
C LEU A 55 -6.74 -7.18 2.06
N GLN A 56 -7.17 -7.85 1.00
CA GLN A 56 -6.48 -9.04 0.48
C GLN A 56 -5.12 -8.68 -0.11
N ASP A 57 -5.08 -7.61 -0.91
CA ASP A 57 -3.83 -7.08 -1.49
C ASP A 57 -2.88 -6.58 -0.40
N LEU A 58 -3.40 -5.90 0.62
CA LEU A 58 -2.59 -5.46 1.78
C LEU A 58 -1.96 -6.63 2.52
N ILE A 59 -2.72 -7.71 2.73
CA ILE A 59 -2.21 -8.94 3.35
C ILE A 59 -1.15 -9.59 2.47
N ALA A 60 -1.36 -9.66 1.15
CA ALA A 60 -0.38 -10.21 0.21
C ALA A 60 0.92 -9.39 0.22
N ASN A 61 0.79 -8.06 0.18
CA ASN A 61 1.93 -7.16 0.23
C ASN A 61 2.75 -7.32 1.52
N LYS A 62 2.08 -7.30 2.69
CA LYS A 62 2.73 -7.50 3.99
C LYS A 62 3.43 -8.86 4.14
N LYS A 63 2.89 -9.91 3.52
CA LYS A 63 3.53 -11.23 3.50
C LYS A 63 4.80 -11.23 2.63
N ALA A 64 4.75 -10.57 1.48
CA ALA A 64 5.85 -10.52 0.54
C ALA A 64 7.00 -9.59 0.98
N SER A 65 6.68 -8.45 1.61
CA SER A 65 7.66 -7.47 2.10
C SER A 65 8.50 -7.98 3.27
N GLY A 66 7.98 -8.95 4.04
CA GLY A 66 8.70 -9.63 5.11
C GLY A 66 9.20 -8.73 6.25
N ARG A 67 8.69 -7.50 6.39
CA ARG A 67 9.16 -6.60 7.47
C ARG A 67 8.75 -7.19 8.81
N SER A 68 9.63 -7.13 9.80
CA SER A 68 9.43 -7.75 11.12
C SER A 68 8.13 -7.28 11.82
N GLN A 69 7.68 -6.05 11.55
CA GLN A 69 6.42 -5.50 12.03
C GLN A 69 5.19 -6.06 11.27
N ASP A 70 5.34 -6.40 9.99
CA ASP A 70 4.25 -6.89 9.14
C ASP A 70 3.70 -8.25 9.61
N LEU A 71 4.54 -9.13 10.18
CA LEU A 71 4.10 -10.42 10.74
C LEU A 71 3.14 -10.26 11.94
N THR A 72 3.34 -9.21 12.75
CA THR A 72 2.46 -8.90 13.87
C THR A 72 1.13 -8.33 13.37
N ASP A 73 1.18 -7.44 12.38
CA ASP A 73 -0.01 -6.84 11.76
C ASP A 73 -0.89 -7.89 11.06
N LEU A 74 -0.30 -8.87 10.38
CA LEU A 74 -1.04 -9.94 9.72
C LEU A 74 -1.94 -10.71 10.69
N LYS A 75 -1.48 -10.96 11.93
CA LYS A 75 -2.30 -11.62 12.95
C LYS A 75 -3.53 -10.78 13.33
N GLN A 76 -3.40 -9.46 13.37
CA GLN A 76 -4.51 -8.55 13.68
C GLN A 76 -5.48 -8.42 12.51
N LEU A 77 -4.98 -8.28 11.28
CA LEU A 77 -5.80 -8.24 10.06
C LEU A 77 -6.62 -9.52 9.87
N HIS A 78 -6.03 -10.69 10.14
CA HIS A 78 -6.76 -11.96 10.09
C HIS A 78 -7.91 -12.04 11.11
N LYS A 79 -7.76 -11.43 12.31
CA LYS A 79 -8.85 -11.36 13.29
C LYS A 79 -10.00 -10.46 12.82
N LEU A 80 -9.69 -9.33 12.21
CA LEU A 80 -10.70 -8.39 11.68
C LEU A 80 -11.48 -9.01 10.51
N SER A 81 -10.81 -9.72 9.61
CA SER A 81 -11.45 -10.43 8.49
C SER A 81 -12.46 -11.49 8.97
N LYS A 82 -12.23 -12.13 10.12
CA LYS A 82 -13.15 -13.14 10.69
C LYS A 82 -14.36 -12.53 11.41
N LYS A 83 -14.31 -11.25 11.79
CA LYS A 83 -15.38 -10.59 12.57
C LYS A 83 -16.47 -9.96 11.68
N ASN A 84 -16.17 -9.76 10.40
CA ASN A 84 -17.09 -9.20 9.40
C ASN A 84 -17.74 -10.29 8.52
N LYS A 85 -17.77 -11.54 9.00
CA LYS A 85 -18.39 -12.69 8.33
C LYS A 85 -19.40 -13.30 9.28
#